data_AF-I7IA84-F1
#
_entry.id   AF-I7IA84-F1
#
_cell.length_a   1.000
_cell.length_b   1.000
_cell.length_c   1.000
_cell.angle_alpha   90.00
_cell.angle_beta   90.00
_cell.angle_gamma   90.00
#
_symmetry.space_group_name_H-M   'P 1'
#
loop_
_entity.id
_entity.type
_entity.pdbx_description
1 polymer ?
#
loop_
_entity_poly.entity_id
_entity_poly.type
_entity_poly.pdbx_seq_one_letter_code
_entity_poly.pdbx_strand_id
1 'polypeptide(L)'
;MIDNKEIALSNCAVAVYERIKQAIKNDHFSAALDELNRFLPLINQFMDNVKINCAYDKLRENRFSLLASVISIFHSVACFKLIQVKQ
;
A
#
# COMPACT_ATOMS: atom_id res chain seq x y z
N MET A 1 14.21 0.84 16.36
CA MET A 1 14.88 0.74 15.04
C MET A 1 13.80 0.82 13.97
N ILE A 2 14.01 1.62 12.93
CA ILE A 2 13.17 1.56 11.72
C ILE A 2 13.44 0.20 11.09
N ASP A 3 12.39 -0.56 10.84
CA ASP A 3 12.51 -1.90 10.27
C ASP A 3 12.88 -1.79 8.78
N ASN A 4 13.80 -2.62 8.31
CA ASN A 4 14.17 -2.66 6.90
C ASN A 4 12.95 -2.90 5.98
N LYS A 5 11.88 -3.52 6.51
CA LYS A 5 10.61 -3.71 5.78
C LYS A 5 9.81 -2.43 5.59
N GLU A 6 9.83 -1.50 6.55
CA GLU A 6 9.15 -0.21 6.45
C GLU A 6 9.75 0.64 5.33
N ILE A 7 11.09 0.67 5.27
CA ILE A 7 11.83 1.40 4.25
C ILE A 7 11.58 0.78 2.87
N ALA A 8 11.67 -0.55 2.77
CA ALA A 8 11.42 -1.25 1.52
C ALA A 8 10.00 -1.00 0.98
N LEU A 9 8.98 -1.07 1.85
CA LEU A 9 7.60 -0.80 1.47
C LEU A 9 7.41 0.66 1.04
N SER A 10 7.94 1.61 1.80
CA SER A 10 7.85 3.05 1.50
C SER A 10 8.47 3.39 0.14
N ASN A 11 9.68 2.90 -0.12
CA ASN A 11 10.38 3.14 -1.38
C ASN A 11 9.63 2.51 -2.57
N CYS A 12 9.07 1.31 -2.38
CA CYS A 12 8.34 0.63 -3.43
C CYS A 12 6.99 1.29 -3.72
N ALA A 13 6.29 1.79 -2.69
CA ALA A 13 4.97 2.40 -2.80
C ALA A 13 4.95 3.57 -3.80
N VAL A 14 5.95 4.45 -3.76
CA VAL A 14 6.09 5.58 -4.70
C VAL A 14 6.22 5.07 -6.15
N ALA A 15 7.08 4.08 -6.37
CA ALA A 15 7.33 3.55 -7.71
C ALA A 15 6.12 2.79 -8.28
N VAL A 16 5.42 2.02 -7.44
CA VAL A 16 4.19 1.30 -7.81
C VAL A 16 3.09 2.30 -8.16
N TYR A 17 2.90 3.35 -7.35
CA TYR A 17 1.90 4.39 -7.61
C TYR A 17 2.12 5.05 -8.97
N GLU A 18 3.35 5.43 -9.31
CA GLU A 18 3.64 6.05 -10.61
C GLU A 18 3.40 5.09 -11.78
N ARG A 19 3.76 3.80 -11.65
CA ARG A 19 3.50 2.81 -12.70
C ARG A 19 2.00 2.56 -12.89
N ILE A 20 1.24 2.45 -11.81
CA ILE A 20 -0.23 2.32 -11.85
C ILE A 20 -0.85 3.54 -12.53
N LYS A 21 -0.45 4.76 -12.12
CA LYS A 21 -0.95 6.01 -12.69
C LYS A 21 -0.68 6.11 -14.19
N GLN A 22 0.51 5.69 -14.64
CA GLN A 22 0.84 5.64 -16.06
C GLN A 22 0.00 4.59 -16.81
N ALA A 23 -0.19 3.40 -16.24
CA ALA A 23 -1.01 2.35 -16.84
C ALA A 23 -2.47 2.80 -17.01
N ILE A 24 -3.05 3.44 -15.99
CA ILE A 24 -4.41 4.01 -16.04
C ILE A 24 -4.51 5.10 -17.11
N LYS A 25 -3.52 6.01 -17.16
CA LYS A 25 -3.49 7.10 -18.16
C LYS A 25 -3.46 6.57 -19.61
N ASN A 26 -2.90 5.39 -19.82
CA ASN A 26 -2.78 4.75 -21.14
C ASN A 26 -3.87 3.68 -21.37
N ASP A 27 -4.96 3.67 -20.58
CA ASP A 27 -6.04 2.69 -20.65
C ASP A 27 -5.62 1.22 -20.47
N HIS A 28 -4.42 0.98 -19.92
CA HIS A 28 -3.88 -0.36 -19.65
C HIS A 28 -4.32 -0.88 -18.27
N PHE A 29 -5.63 -1.03 -18.05
CA PHE A 29 -6.19 -1.37 -16.73
C PHE A 29 -5.69 -2.71 -16.18
N SER A 30 -5.50 -3.73 -17.03
CA SER A 30 -4.92 -5.01 -16.60
C SER A 30 -3.50 -4.83 -16.06
N ALA A 31 -2.69 -3.99 -16.70
CA ALA A 31 -1.32 -3.72 -16.24
C ALA A 31 -1.32 -2.95 -14.91
N ALA A 32 -2.28 -2.06 -14.68
CA ALA A 32 -2.45 -1.39 -13.38
C ALA A 32 -2.77 -2.41 -12.27
N LEU A 33 -3.64 -3.39 -12.55
CA LEU A 33 -3.93 -4.47 -11.61
C LEU A 33 -2.73 -5.39 -11.38
N ASP A 34 -1.95 -5.69 -12.42
CA ASP A 34 -0.72 -6.50 -12.29
C ASP A 34 0.32 -5.83 -11.39
N GLU A 35 0.48 -4.50 -11.50
CA GLU A 35 1.36 -3.75 -10.59
C GLU A 35 0.89 -3.81 -9.14
N LEU A 36 -0.43 -3.76 -8.91
CA LEU A 36 -1.00 -3.94 -7.57
C LEU A 36 -0.74 -5.36 -7.03
N ASN A 37 -0.92 -6.39 -7.86
CA ASN A 37 -0.61 -7.78 -7.49
C ASN A 37 0.87 -7.99 -7.15
N ARG A 38 1.78 -7.35 -7.91
CA ARG A 38 3.23 -7.38 -7.61
C ARG A 38 3.59 -6.66 -6.32
N PHE A 39 2.78 -5.70 -5.89
CA PHE A 39 3.01 -4.97 -4.65
C PHE A 39 2.58 -5.77 -3.39
N LEU A 40 1.61 -6.67 -3.54
CA LEU A 40 1.03 -7.44 -2.44
C LEU A 40 2.05 -8.20 -1.57
N PRO A 41 3.07 -8.90 -2.11
CA PRO A 41 4.06 -9.59 -1.28
C PRO A 41 4.83 -8.67 -0.32
N LEU A 42 5.12 -7.42 -0.73
CA LEU A 42 5.82 -6.46 0.12
C LEU A 42 4.92 -5.93 1.24
N ILE A 43 3.63 -5.75 0.95
CA ILE A 43 2.64 -5.41 1.97
C ILE A 43 2.53 -6.54 2.99
N ASN A 44 2.39 -7.78 2.54
CA ASN A 44 2.32 -8.95 3.42
C ASN A 44 3.58 -9.04 4.28
N GLN A 45 4.77 -8.87 3.68
CA GLN A 45 6.03 -8.89 4.43
C GLN A 45 6.09 -7.78 5.50
N PHE A 46 5.56 -6.59 5.23
CA PHE A 46 5.44 -5.54 6.24
C PHE A 46 4.44 -5.94 7.34
N MET A 47 3.25 -6.40 6.98
CA MET A 47 2.19 -6.78 7.93
C MET A 47 2.60 -7.93 8.85
N ASP A 48 3.30 -8.93 8.32
CA ASP A 48 3.73 -10.12 9.07
C ASP A 48 4.83 -9.82 10.09
N ASN A 49 5.66 -8.80 9.82
CA ASN A 49 6.87 -8.53 10.61
C ASN A 49 6.78 -7.26 11.45
N VAL A 50 5.88 -6.34 11.12
CA VAL A 50 5.81 -5.02 11.78
C VAL A 50 4.56 -4.90 12.65
N LYS A 51 4.78 -4.77 13.97
CA LYS A 51 3.70 -4.44 14.91
C LYS A 51 3.24 -2.99 14.71
N ILE A 52 2.19 -2.79 13.91
CA ILE A 52 1.62 -1.47 13.59
C ILE A 52 1.15 -0.75 14.86
N ASN A 53 0.27 -1.39 15.63
CA ASN A 53 -0.24 -0.85 16.89
C ASN A 53 0.76 -1.08 18.04
N CYS A 54 1.91 -0.41 17.98
CA CYS A 54 2.94 -0.46 19.01
C CYS A 54 2.76 0.63 20.08
N ALA A 55 3.43 0.47 21.22
CA ALA A 55 3.32 1.37 22.37
C ALA A 55 3.96 2.75 22.15
N TYR A 56 4.84 2.89 21.15
CA TYR A 56 5.53 4.14 20.85
C TYR A 56 4.70 4.98 19.88
N ASP A 57 4.07 6.04 20.38
CA ASP A 57 3.08 6.84 19.63
C ASP A 57 3.59 7.33 18.28
N LYS A 58 4.75 7.99 18.26
CA LYS A 58 5.34 8.50 17.00
C LYS A 58 5.64 7.39 15.99
N LEU A 59 6.08 6.23 16.46
CA LEU A 59 6.35 5.09 15.58
C LEU A 59 5.05 4.48 15.05
N ARG A 60 4.02 4.37 15.90
CA ARG A 60 2.68 3.93 15.52
C ARG A 60 2.06 4.86 14.48
N GLU A 61 2.16 6.17 14.66
CA GLU A 61 1.69 7.18 13.70
C GLU A 61 2.38 7.07 12.34
N ASN A 62 3.71 6.88 12.32
CA ASN A 62 4.46 6.67 11.08
C ASN A 62 3.97 5.41 10.33
N ARG A 63 3.72 4.32 11.05
CA ARG A 63 3.21 3.06 10.48
C ARG A 63 1.80 3.21 9.94
N PHE A 64 0.93 3.93 10.64
CA PHE A 64 -0.40 4.25 10.12
C PHE A 64 -0.34 5.12 8.87
N SER A 65 0.57 6.11 8.83
CA SER A 65 0.78 6.94 7.65
C SER A 65 1.22 6.11 6.44
N LEU A 66 2.15 5.16 6.65
CA LEU A 66 2.59 4.23 5.60
C LEU A 66 1.43 3.35 5.09
N LEU A 67 0.59 2.83 5.99
CA LEU A 67 -0.62 2.09 5.61
C LEU A 67 -1.62 2.95 4.83
N ALA A 68 -1.82 4.20 5.23
CA ALA A 68 -2.69 5.12 4.50
C ALA A 68 -2.19 5.35 3.07
N SER A 69 -0.87 5.45 2.87
CA SER A 69 -0.28 5.50 1.53
C SER A 69 -0.56 4.24 0.72
N VAL A 70 -0.44 3.05 1.32
CA VAL A 70 -0.80 1.77 0.67
C VAL A 70 -2.28 1.75 0.27
N ILE A 71 -3.19 2.12 1.17
CA ILE A 71 -4.63 2.16 0.90
C ILE A 71 -4.95 3.13 -0.24
N SER A 72 -4.28 4.29 -0.29
CA SER A 72 -4.44 5.26 -1.38
C SER A 72 -4.09 4.66 -2.75
N ILE A 73 -3.04 3.84 -2.82
CA ILE A 73 -2.68 3.12 -4.05
C ILE A 73 -3.78 2.15 -4.47
N PHE A 74 -4.36 1.39 -3.53
CA PHE A 74 -5.47 0.48 -3.84
C PHE A 74 -6.70 1.25 -4.36
N HIS A 75 -7.03 2.39 -3.74
CA HIS A 75 -8.12 3.24 -4.20
C HIS A 75 -7.88 3.88 -5.57
N SER A 76 -6.64 3.96 -6.03
CA SER A 76 -6.35 4.43 -7.39
C SER A 76 -6.74 3.43 -8.48
N VAL A 77 -6.80 2.13 -8.14
CA VAL A 77 -7.17 1.04 -9.07
C VAL A 77 -8.60 0.56 -8.85
N ALA A 78 -9.07 0.55 -7.59
CA ALA A 78 -10.35 -0.04 -7.20
C ALA A 78 -11.22 0.92 -6.39
N CYS A 79 -12.49 1.03 -6.77
CA CYS A 79 -13.50 1.77 -6.01
C CYS A 79 -14.26 0.82 -5.08
N PHE A 80 -13.99 0.87 -3.78
CA PHE A 80 -14.67 0.02 -2.79
C PHE A 80 -15.97 0.63 -2.24
N LYS A 81 -16.46 1.74 -2.79
CA LYS A 81 -17.66 2.46 -2.30
C LYS A 81 -18.94 1.61 -2.25
N LEU A 82 -18.99 0.54 -3.05
CA LEU A 82 -20.15 -0.35 -3.13
C LEU A 82 -19.97 -1.65 -2.33
N ILE A 83 -18.79 -1.88 -1.74
CA ILE A 83 -18.56 -3.02 -0.86
C ILE A 83 -19.15 -2.69 0.50
N GLN A 84 -20.38 -3.13 0.75
CA GLN A 84 -20.98 -3.08 2.08
C GLN A 84 -20.32 -4.14 2.96
N VAL A 85 -19.40 -3.72 3.83
CA VAL A 85 -18.99 -4.56 4.97
C VAL A 85 -20.14 -4.52 5.96
N LYS A 86 -20.85 -5.64 6.15
CA LYS A 86 -21.78 -5.78 7.29
C LYS A 86 -20.96 -5.56 8.56
N GLN A 87 -21.23 -4.45 9.26
CA GLN A 87 -20.71 -4.17 10.59
C GLN A 87 -21.29 -5.16 11.60
#